data_AF-A0A7C2SFU3-F1
#
_entry.id   AF-A0A7C2SFU3-F1
#
_cell.length_a   1.000
_cell.length_b   1.000
_cell.length_c   1.000
_cell.angle_alpha   90.00
_cell.angle_beta   90.00
_cell.angle_gamma   90.00
#
_symmetry.space_group_name_H-M   'P 1'
#
loop_
_entity.id
_entity.type
_entity.pdbx_description
1 polymer ?
#
loop_
_entity_poly.entity_id
_entity_poly.type
_entity_poly.pdbx_seq_one_letter_code
_entity_poly.pdbx_strand_id
1 'polypeptide(L)'
;MMLMQEHGDQEPENPARAVIEAIESYLKNKCIDLLDYIEITRQAKVKIALRGIYKTYTPSEEYPRFSDALKAALEVSPALLRDIGFEIIKEEAEEYLTISSKDLRELCRKVSHMD
;
A
#
# COMPACT_ATOMS: atom_id res chain seq x y z
N MET A 1 46.40 8.02 0.67
CA MET A 1 45.51 9.17 0.36
C MET A 1 44.10 8.59 0.34
N MET A 2 43.20 9.09 1.20
CA MET A 2 41.87 8.53 1.44
C MET A 2 40.96 8.64 0.21
N LEU A 3 40.19 7.57 -0.03
CA LEU A 3 39.07 7.51 -0.95
C LEU A 3 37.93 8.41 -0.43
N MET A 4 37.53 9.40 -1.22
CA MET A 4 36.23 10.05 -1.05
C MET A 4 35.27 9.35 -2.00
N GLN A 5 34.39 8.52 -1.46
CA GLN A 5 33.22 8.03 -2.20
C GLN A 5 32.23 9.19 -2.29
N GLU A 6 31.85 9.54 -3.51
CA GLU A 6 30.75 10.44 -3.78
C GLU A 6 29.46 9.78 -3.29
N HIS A 7 28.94 10.23 -2.15
CA HIS A 7 27.55 9.98 -1.79
C HIS A 7 26.71 10.73 -2.82
N GLY A 8 26.18 10.00 -3.80
CA GLY A 8 25.21 10.54 -4.73
C GLY A 8 24.03 11.10 -3.95
N ASP A 9 23.66 12.34 -4.25
CA ASP A 9 22.42 12.97 -3.80
C ASP A 9 21.22 12.14 -4.27
N GLN A 10 20.85 11.12 -3.52
CA GLN A 10 19.57 10.47 -3.67
C GLN A 10 18.54 11.45 -3.08
N GLU A 11 17.56 11.85 -3.90
CA GLU A 11 16.39 12.57 -3.37
C GLU A 11 15.82 11.79 -2.18
N PRO A 12 15.44 12.47 -1.08
CA PRO A 12 14.87 11.80 0.08
C PRO A 12 13.66 11.00 -0.37
N GLU A 13 13.59 9.76 0.09
CA GLU A 13 12.58 8.85 -0.39
C GLU A 13 11.20 9.33 0.05
N ASN A 14 10.23 9.32 -0.87
CA ASN A 14 8.88 9.75 -0.55
C ASN A 14 8.09 8.59 0.06
N PRO A 15 7.84 8.58 1.39
CA PRO A 15 7.18 7.45 2.04
C PRO A 15 5.74 7.24 1.55
N ALA A 16 5.03 8.31 1.15
CA ALA A 16 3.69 8.19 0.60
C ALA A 16 3.69 7.47 -0.74
N ARG A 17 4.68 7.75 -1.60
CA ARG A 17 4.86 7.05 -2.87
C ARG A 17 5.15 5.56 -2.63
N ALA A 18 6.07 5.24 -1.74
CA ALA A 18 6.43 3.86 -1.42
C ALA A 18 5.22 3.04 -0.89
N VAL A 19 4.36 3.67 -0.09
CA VAL A 19 3.11 3.06 0.41
C VAL A 19 2.11 2.81 -0.73
N ILE A 20 1.86 3.82 -1.57
CA ILE A 20 0.93 3.70 -2.70
C ILE A 20 1.41 2.60 -3.65
N GLU A 21 2.68 2.61 -4.05
CA GLU A 21 3.26 1.63 -4.98
C GLU A 21 3.16 0.19 -4.43
N ALA A 22 3.34 0.00 -3.12
CA ALA A 22 3.19 -1.31 -2.49
C ALA A 22 1.73 -1.81 -2.49
N ILE A 23 0.76 -0.92 -2.26
CA ILE A 23 -0.68 -1.22 -2.34
C ILE A 23 -1.07 -1.54 -3.78
N GLU A 24 -0.63 -0.74 -4.75
CA GLU A 24 -0.88 -0.98 -6.17
C GLU A 24 -0.27 -2.31 -6.62
N SER A 25 0.97 -2.61 -6.22
CA SER A 25 1.64 -3.88 -6.51
C SER A 25 0.92 -5.07 -5.89
N TYR A 26 0.38 -4.93 -4.68
CA TYR A 26 -0.48 -5.94 -4.07
C TYR A 26 -1.74 -6.17 -4.92
N LEU A 27 -2.41 -5.08 -5.32
CA LEU A 27 -3.65 -5.15 -6.09
C LEU A 27 -3.46 -5.70 -7.51
N LYS A 28 -2.36 -5.37 -8.20
CA LYS A 28 -2.00 -5.98 -9.51
C LYS A 28 -2.08 -7.50 -9.46
N ASN A 29 -1.66 -8.10 -8.35
CA ASN A 29 -1.63 -9.55 -8.17
C ASN A 29 -2.90 -10.15 -7.56
N LYS A 30 -3.81 -9.32 -7.02
CA LYS A 30 -4.92 -9.77 -6.18
C LYS A 30 -6.29 -9.28 -6.61
N CYS A 31 -6.38 -8.38 -7.58
CA CYS A 31 -7.65 -7.81 -8.01
C CYS A 31 -8.66 -8.86 -8.47
N ILE A 32 -8.24 -9.84 -9.29
CA ILE A 32 -9.15 -10.91 -9.75
C ILE A 32 -9.68 -11.71 -8.55
N ASP A 33 -8.78 -12.23 -7.71
CA ASP A 33 -9.13 -13.00 -6.50
C ASP A 33 -10.09 -12.24 -5.56
N LEU A 34 -9.81 -10.96 -5.32
CA LEU A 34 -10.61 -10.12 -4.41
C LEU A 34 -11.99 -9.80 -5.00
N LEU A 35 -12.07 -9.55 -6.31
CA LEU A 35 -13.33 -9.26 -6.98
C LEU A 35 -14.21 -10.50 -7.06
N ASP A 36 -13.65 -11.66 -7.37
CA ASP A 36 -14.37 -12.94 -7.36
C ASP A 36 -14.92 -13.24 -5.95
N TYR A 37 -14.10 -13.04 -4.92
CA TYR A 37 -14.52 -13.20 -3.54
C TYR A 37 -15.68 -12.27 -3.15
N ILE A 38 -15.66 -11.00 -3.58
CA ILE A 38 -16.79 -10.07 -3.39
C ILE A 38 -18.05 -10.59 -4.07
N GLU A 39 -17.93 -11.11 -5.29
CA GLU A 39 -19.09 -11.56 -6.07
C GLU A 39 -19.77 -12.78 -5.43
N ILE A 40 -18.96 -13.70 -4.91
CA ILE A 40 -19.43 -14.89 -4.20
C ILE A 40 -20.07 -14.51 -2.86
N THR A 41 -19.40 -13.68 -2.06
CA THR A 41 -19.82 -13.40 -0.67
C THR A 41 -20.78 -12.23 -0.53
N ARG A 42 -20.97 -11.43 -1.59
CA ARG A 42 -21.78 -10.20 -1.61
C ARG A 42 -21.39 -9.19 -0.52
N GLN A 43 -20.14 -9.22 -0.07
CA GLN A 43 -19.64 -8.31 0.96
C GLN A 43 -19.59 -6.87 0.44
N ALA A 44 -20.00 -5.92 1.30
CA ALA A 44 -19.97 -4.49 0.98
C ALA A 44 -18.59 -3.86 1.19
N LYS A 45 -17.75 -4.46 2.05
CA LYS A 45 -16.38 -4.06 2.32
C LYS A 45 -15.47 -5.29 2.32
N VAL A 46 -14.21 -5.10 1.93
CA VAL A 46 -13.15 -6.10 2.02
C VAL A 46 -12.14 -5.68 3.06
N LYS A 47 -11.61 -6.64 3.80
CA LYS A 47 -10.48 -6.47 4.72
C LYS A 47 -9.23 -7.09 4.10
N ILE A 48 -8.15 -6.33 4.04
CA ILE A 48 -6.84 -6.76 3.56
C ILE A 48 -5.87 -6.65 4.72
N ALA A 49 -5.35 -7.78 5.19
CA ALA A 49 -4.33 -7.78 6.23
C ALA A 49 -3.07 -7.06 5.73
N LEU A 50 -2.51 -6.15 6.53
CA LEU A 50 -1.30 -5.41 6.14
C LEU A 50 -0.13 -6.33 5.77
N ARG A 51 -0.05 -7.50 6.42
CA ARG A 51 0.94 -8.54 6.10
C ARG A 51 0.91 -8.98 4.63
N GLY A 52 -0.24 -8.91 3.97
CA GLY A 52 -0.36 -9.19 2.53
C GLY A 52 0.43 -8.19 1.68
N ILE A 53 0.39 -6.91 2.07
CA ILE A 53 1.06 -5.80 1.38
C ILE A 53 2.57 -5.79 1.66
N TYR A 54 2.99 -6.25 2.85
CA TYR A 54 4.42 -6.33 3.19
C TYR A 54 5.22 -7.16 2.19
N LYS A 55 4.58 -8.16 1.55
CA LYS A 55 5.23 -9.02 0.56
C LYS A 55 5.50 -8.34 -0.77
N THR A 56 4.81 -7.25 -1.07
CA THR A 56 4.94 -6.47 -2.32
C THR A 56 5.61 -5.13 -2.10
N TYR A 57 6.03 -4.83 -0.86
CA TYR A 57 6.79 -3.65 -0.52
C TYR A 57 8.26 -3.83 -0.92
N THR A 58 8.86 -2.79 -1.50
CA THR A 58 10.30 -2.73 -1.77
C THR A 58 10.97 -1.97 -0.64
N PRO A 59 11.79 -2.62 0.21
CA PRO A 59 12.49 -1.95 1.31
C PRO A 59 13.57 -0.99 0.80
N SER A 60 13.85 0.02 1.61
CA SER A 60 14.92 0.97 1.39
C SER A 60 15.76 1.18 2.65
N GLU A 61 16.82 2.01 2.53
CA GLU A 61 17.64 2.38 3.69
C GLU A 61 16.87 3.24 4.69
N GLU A 62 16.05 4.19 4.22
CA GLU A 62 15.27 5.10 5.05
C GLU A 62 14.03 4.41 5.66
N TYR A 63 13.42 3.51 4.90
CA TYR A 63 12.22 2.77 5.27
C TYR A 63 12.42 1.26 5.05
N PRO A 64 13.04 0.54 6.00
CA PRO A 64 13.32 -0.89 5.83
C PRO A 64 12.06 -1.77 5.93
N ARG A 65 10.95 -1.24 6.45
CA ARG A 65 9.68 -1.94 6.57
C ARG A 65 8.53 -1.07 6.07
N PHE A 66 7.53 -1.70 5.47
CA PHE A 66 6.31 -1.02 5.06
C PHE A 66 5.65 -0.24 6.21
N SER A 67 5.69 -0.76 7.44
CA SER A 67 5.14 -0.06 8.61
C SER A 67 5.86 1.26 8.89
N ASP A 68 7.16 1.35 8.61
CA ASP A 68 7.96 2.55 8.82
C ASP A 68 7.58 3.60 7.77
N ALA A 69 7.51 3.20 6.49
CA ALA A 69 7.02 4.05 5.40
C ALA A 69 5.58 4.51 5.64
N LEU A 70 4.67 3.59 6.03
CA LEU A 70 3.27 3.91 6.30
C LEU A 70 3.14 4.93 7.42
N LYS A 71 3.89 4.77 8.52
CA LYS A 71 3.86 5.71 9.63
C LYS A 71 4.34 7.10 9.19
N ALA A 72 5.49 7.19 8.51
CA ALA A 72 6.02 8.44 8.01
C ALA A 72 5.07 9.12 7.00
N ALA A 73 4.46 8.33 6.11
CA ALA A 73 3.51 8.83 5.14
C ALA A 73 2.24 9.41 5.79
N LEU A 74 1.74 8.77 6.85
CA LEU A 74 0.56 9.24 7.60
C LEU A 74 0.85 10.44 8.51
N GLU A 75 2.09 10.61 8.97
CA GLU A 75 2.51 11.82 9.71
C GLU A 75 2.48 13.05 8.78
N VAL A 76 2.87 12.88 7.52
CA VAL A 76 2.85 13.96 6.51
C VAL A 76 1.45 14.17 5.93
N SER A 77 0.76 13.08 5.57
CA SER A 77 -0.59 13.11 5.02
C SER A 77 -1.50 12.12 5.75
N PRO A 78 -2.19 12.55 6.82
CA PRO A 78 -3.14 11.71 7.55
C PRO A 78 -4.34 11.24 6.71
N ALA A 79 -4.56 11.86 5.54
CA ALA A 79 -5.63 11.50 4.62
C ALA A 79 -5.21 10.51 3.53
N LEU A 80 -3.91 10.22 3.38
CA LEU A 80 -3.35 9.43 2.28
C LEU A 80 -4.18 8.20 1.90
N LEU A 81 -4.49 7.34 2.88
CA LEU A 81 -5.24 6.11 2.63
C LEU A 81 -6.69 6.39 2.27
N ARG A 82 -7.33 7.34 2.94
CA ARG A 82 -8.71 7.73 2.67
C ARG A 82 -8.86 8.29 1.26
N ASP A 83 -7.86 9.05 0.78
CA ASP A 83 -7.84 9.64 -0.56
C ASP A 83 -7.80 8.57 -1.66
N ILE A 84 -7.28 7.38 -1.36
CA ILE A 84 -7.31 6.21 -2.26
C ILE A 84 -8.38 5.17 -1.88
N GLY A 85 -9.32 5.53 -1.00
CA GLY A 85 -10.50 4.71 -0.66
C GLY A 85 -10.28 3.68 0.46
N PHE A 86 -9.15 3.73 1.16
CA PHE A 86 -8.83 2.83 2.26
C PHE A 86 -9.00 3.47 3.64
N GLU A 87 -9.39 2.64 4.61
CA GLU A 87 -9.37 2.95 6.04
C GLU A 87 -8.49 1.91 6.75
N ILE A 88 -7.64 2.33 7.70
CA ILE A 88 -6.98 1.39 8.62
C ILE A 88 -7.94 1.05 9.75
N ILE A 89 -8.09 -0.25 10.01
CA ILE A 89 -8.70 -0.75 11.25
C ILE A 89 -7.72 -1.66 11.97
N LYS A 90 -7.84 -1.71 13.29
CA LYS A 90 -7.11 -2.62 14.15
C LYS A 90 -8.09 -3.60 14.79
N GLU A 91 -7.86 -4.90 14.58
CA GLU A 91 -8.65 -5.96 15.19
C GLU A 91 -7.71 -6.91 15.92
N GLU A 92 -7.95 -7.07 17.22
CA GLU A 92 -7.07 -7.83 18.12
C GLU A 92 -5.61 -7.34 18.07
N ALA A 93 -4.72 -8.16 17.48
CA ALA A 93 -3.29 -7.91 17.35
C ALA A 93 -2.87 -7.58 15.90
N GLU A 94 -3.82 -7.47 14.96
CA GLU A 94 -3.54 -7.25 13.55
C GLU A 94 -4.16 -5.96 13.02
N GLU A 95 -3.51 -5.38 12.01
CA GLU A 95 -3.95 -4.19 11.29
C GLU A 95 -4.37 -4.56 9.87
N TYR A 96 -5.48 -3.97 9.44
CA TYR A 96 -6.11 -4.22 8.16
C TYR A 96 -6.37 -2.91 7.44
N LEU A 97 -6.18 -2.92 6.12
CA LEU A 97 -6.83 -1.95 5.25
C LEU A 97 -8.23 -2.44 4.92
N THR A 98 -9.21 -1.56 5.03
CA THR A 98 -10.57 -1.82 4.57
C THR A 98 -10.93 -0.89 3.44
N ILE A 99 -11.68 -1.42 2.48
CA ILE A 99 -12.12 -0.71 1.29
C ILE A 99 -13.52 -1.16 0.92
N SER A 100 -14.32 -0.26 0.37
CA SER A 100 -15.64 -0.63 -0.14
C SER A 100 -15.48 -1.47 -1.42
N SER A 101 -16.41 -2.39 -1.66
CA SER A 101 -16.42 -3.20 -2.87
C SER A 101 -16.56 -2.35 -4.15
N LYS A 102 -17.14 -1.15 -4.04
CA LYS A 102 -17.23 -0.19 -5.13
C LYS A 102 -15.85 0.42 -5.42
N ASP A 103 -15.19 0.96 -4.40
CA ASP A 103 -13.91 1.65 -4.56
C ASP A 103 -12.81 0.67 -4.99
N LEU A 104 -12.86 -0.58 -4.49
CA LEU A 104 -11.94 -1.63 -4.93
C LEU A 104 -12.09 -1.94 -6.43
N ARG A 105 -13.32 -1.99 -6.95
CA ARG A 105 -13.55 -2.18 -8.40
C ARG A 105 -12.98 -1.03 -9.23
N GLU A 106 -13.14 0.20 -8.76
CA GLU A 106 -12.57 1.37 -9.43
C GLU A 106 -11.05 1.35 -9.40
N LEU A 107 -10.46 0.99 -8.26
CA LEU A 107 -9.02 0.91 -8.09
C LEU A 107 -8.40 -0.21 -8.94
N CYS A 108 -9.01 -1.40 -8.94
CA CYS A 108 -8.57 -2.51 -9.78
C CYS A 108 -8.62 -2.20 -11.27
N ARG A 109 -9.60 -1.42 -11.74
CA ARG A 109 -9.63 -0.94 -13.13
C ARG A 109 -8.44 -0.03 -13.43
N LYS A 110 -8.13 0.94 -12.57
CA LYS A 110 -6.99 1.85 -12.76
C LYS A 110 -5.68 1.08 -12.84
N VAL A 111 -5.47 0.17 -11.88
CA VAL A 111 -4.23 -0.60 -11.74
C VAL A 111 -4.01 -1.59 -12.91
N SER A 112 -5.09 -2.08 -13.53
CA SER A 112 -5.02 -2.97 -14.71
C SER A 112 -4.70 -2.24 -16.03
N HIS A 113 -4.71 -0.90 -16.05
CA HIS A 113 -4.36 -0.09 -17.22
C HIS A 113 -3.02 0.64 -17.04
N MET A 114 -2.28 0.32 -15.97
CA MET A 114 -0.93 0.81 -15.71
C MET A 114 0.09 -0.20 -16.26
N ASP A 115 0.09 -0.34 -17.58
CA ASP A 115 1.11 -1.03 -18.39
C ASP A 115 1.87 0.01 -19.24
#